data_AF-A0A4Y2EUP9-F1
#
_entry.id   AF-A0A4Y2EUP9-F1
#
_cell.length_a   1.000
_cell.length_b   1.000
_cell.length_c   1.000
_cell.angle_alpha   90.00
_cell.angle_beta   90.00
_cell.angle_gamma   90.00
#
_symmetry.space_group_name_H-M   'P 1'
#
loop_
_entity.id
_entity.type
_entity.pdbx_description
1 polymer ?
#
loop_
_entity_poly.entity_id
_entity_poly.type
_entity_poly.pdbx_seq_one_letter_code
_entity_poly.pdbx_strand_id
1 'polypeptide(L)'
;MKIEEDRMFLQRQREPGRPGHLGGVDKKLTDKEERARLRPVKEENQRIKYVSASTSSVSLQEESSPRRSENMDSEDFPTLIESSEPGANKSVTRKDFIIPMLVPALDRCELSTRDSVFNLEGTIDALGCNIDEFPISKSSIQRIRAEKLKERAENIKIDFQYKVLDVVTLHWDDKLLPALSARKSREERFPIVTSYGLKEQLIAVPKLDNSTGKEQAQAVWKASLDWKF
;
A
#
# COMPACT_ATOMS: atom_id res chain seq x y z
N MET A 1 -39.78 -13.26 -25.65
CA MET A 1 -38.63 -12.49 -26.17
C MET A 1 -38.93 -12.15 -27.62
N LYS A 2 -38.80 -10.88 -28.04
CA LYS A 2 -39.18 -10.41 -29.39
C LYS A 2 -38.00 -10.36 -30.38
N ILE A 3 -36.78 -10.54 -29.90
CA ILE A 3 -35.54 -10.45 -30.68
C ILE A 3 -35.05 -11.89 -30.91
N GLU A 4 -34.91 -12.26 -32.17
CA GLU A 4 -34.51 -13.62 -32.60
C GLU A 4 -33.05 -13.91 -32.25
N GLU A 5 -32.19 -12.88 -32.28
CA GLU A 5 -30.78 -12.96 -31.92
C GLU A 5 -30.57 -13.36 -30.46
N ASP A 6 -31.36 -12.78 -29.55
CA ASP A 6 -31.33 -13.13 -28.13
C ASP A 6 -31.75 -14.59 -27.91
N ARG A 7 -32.74 -15.06 -28.69
CA ARG A 7 -33.24 -16.44 -28.60
C ARG A 7 -32.17 -17.44 -29.05
N MET A 8 -31.49 -17.11 -30.14
CA MET A 8 -30.35 -17.88 -30.67
C MET A 8 -29.15 -17.88 -29.71
N PHE A 9 -28.86 -16.74 -29.05
CA PHE A 9 -27.79 -16.64 -28.07
C PHE A 9 -28.03 -17.56 -26.85
N LEU A 10 -29.25 -17.57 -26.31
CA LEU A 10 -29.62 -18.45 -25.19
C LEU A 10 -29.58 -19.94 -25.56
N GLN A 11 -29.90 -20.27 -26.82
CA GLN A 11 -29.87 -21.64 -27.31
C GLN A 11 -28.42 -22.15 -27.41
N ARG A 12 -27.50 -21.32 -27.92
CA ARG A 12 -26.06 -21.63 -27.98
C ARG A 12 -25.38 -21.78 -26.61
N GLN A 13 -25.92 -21.16 -25.55
CA GLN A 13 -25.42 -21.38 -24.18
C GLN A 13 -25.72 -22.77 -23.64
N ARG A 14 -26.69 -23.48 -24.23
CA ARG A 14 -27.08 -24.85 -23.83
C ARG A 14 -26.39 -25.94 -24.65
N GLU A 15 -25.66 -25.57 -25.69
CA GLU A 15 -24.91 -26.51 -26.53
C GLU A 15 -23.57 -26.88 -25.87
N PRO A 16 -23.20 -28.18 -25.81
CA PRO A 16 -21.90 -28.60 -25.31
C PRO A 16 -20.79 -28.08 -26.23
N GLY A 17 -19.74 -27.47 -25.64
CA GLY A 17 -18.63 -26.90 -26.40
C GLY A 17 -18.74 -25.40 -26.73
N ARG A 18 -19.42 -24.62 -25.87
CA ARG A 18 -19.51 -23.14 -25.82
C ARG A 18 -18.88 -22.42 -27.03
N PRO A 19 -19.66 -22.10 -28.08
CA PRO A 19 -19.18 -21.27 -29.19
C PRO A 19 -18.95 -19.83 -28.71
N GLY A 20 -17.71 -19.50 -28.34
CA GLY A 20 -17.31 -18.15 -27.93
C GLY A 20 -15.95 -18.13 -27.24
N HIS A 21 -15.17 -17.05 -27.42
CA HIS A 21 -13.91 -16.88 -26.70
C HIS A 21 -14.17 -16.26 -25.32
N LEU A 22 -13.49 -16.75 -24.28
CA LEU A 22 -13.54 -16.16 -22.94
C LEU A 22 -12.80 -14.81 -22.92
N GLY A 23 -13.45 -13.78 -22.39
CA GLY A 23 -12.86 -12.46 -22.14
C GLY A 23 -12.02 -12.42 -20.86
N GLY A 24 -11.39 -11.27 -20.60
CA GLY A 24 -10.23 -11.15 -19.70
C GLY A 24 -10.39 -11.57 -18.24
N VAL A 25 -11.58 -11.45 -17.63
CA VAL A 25 -11.78 -11.83 -16.22
C VAL A 25 -11.95 -13.35 -16.09
N ASP A 26 -12.79 -13.93 -16.95
CA ASP A 26 -13.07 -15.37 -16.91
C ASP A 26 -11.86 -16.18 -17.37
N LYS A 27 -11.10 -15.70 -18.36
CA LYS A 27 -9.83 -16.30 -18.77
C LYS A 27 -8.83 -16.39 -17.60
N LYS A 28 -8.74 -15.34 -16.78
CA LYS A 28 -7.88 -15.34 -15.58
C LYS A 28 -8.34 -16.34 -14.52
N LEU A 29 -9.64 -16.56 -14.39
CA LEU A 29 -10.19 -17.57 -13.48
C LEU A 29 -9.87 -18.98 -13.97
N THR A 30 -10.05 -19.25 -15.27
CA THR A 30 -9.70 -20.54 -15.88
C THR A 30 -8.21 -20.83 -15.76
N ASP A 31 -7.33 -19.87 -16.06
CA ASP A 31 -5.87 -20.03 -15.92
C ASP A 31 -5.44 -20.29 -14.47
N LYS A 32 -6.19 -19.73 -13.50
CA LYS A 32 -5.94 -19.95 -12.06
C LYS A 32 -6.40 -21.35 -11.62
N GLU A 33 -7.50 -21.84 -12.17
CA GLU A 33 -8.01 -23.19 -11.94
C GLU A 33 -7.06 -24.24 -12.54
N GLU A 34 -6.65 -24.09 -13.79
CA GLU A 34 -5.65 -24.93 -14.46
C GLU A 34 -4.33 -24.97 -13.68
N ARG A 35 -3.84 -23.81 -13.23
CA ARG A 35 -2.64 -23.76 -12.38
C ARG A 35 -2.82 -24.47 -11.05
N ALA A 36 -4.01 -24.44 -10.45
CA ALA A 36 -4.30 -25.19 -9.23
C ALA A 36 -4.32 -26.71 -9.48
N ARG A 37 -4.90 -27.14 -10.61
CA ARG A 37 -4.92 -28.55 -11.04
C ARG A 37 -3.52 -29.10 -11.30
N LEU A 38 -2.61 -28.29 -11.85
CA LEU A 38 -1.23 -28.71 -12.16
C LEU A 38 -0.27 -28.69 -10.97
N ARG A 39 -0.62 -28.07 -9.83
CA ARG A 39 0.23 -28.06 -8.62
C ARG A 39 0.55 -29.44 -8.06
N PRO A 40 -0.41 -30.35 -7.80
CA PRO A 40 -0.10 -31.66 -7.22
C PRO A 40 0.84 -32.47 -8.11
N VAL A 41 0.63 -32.44 -9.45
CA VAL A 41 1.49 -33.12 -10.41
C VAL A 41 2.92 -32.54 -10.40
N LYS A 42 3.06 -31.22 -10.28
CA LYS A 42 4.37 -30.56 -10.20
C LYS A 42 5.09 -30.86 -8.89
N GLU A 43 4.37 -30.90 -7.77
CA GLU A 43 4.92 -31.27 -6.46
C GLU A 43 5.34 -32.75 -6.41
N GLU A 44 4.55 -33.65 -7.01
CA GLU A 44 4.90 -35.07 -7.12
C GLU A 44 6.14 -35.29 -8.00
N ASN A 45 6.24 -34.62 -9.14
CA ASN A 45 7.44 -34.67 -9.97
C ASN A 45 8.69 -34.11 -9.25
N GLN A 46 8.53 -33.09 -8.40
CA GLN A 46 9.62 -32.60 -7.54
C GLN A 46 10.00 -33.61 -6.46
N ARG A 47 9.03 -34.27 -5.83
CA ARG A 47 9.28 -35.35 -4.85
C ARG A 47 9.99 -36.53 -5.48
N ILE A 48 9.55 -36.99 -6.66
CA ILE A 48 10.20 -38.08 -7.40
C ILE A 48 11.63 -37.69 -7.75
N LYS A 49 11.87 -36.46 -8.21
CA LYS A 49 13.22 -35.96 -8.48
C LYS A 49 14.09 -35.99 -7.22
N TYR A 50 13.58 -35.56 -6.08
CA TYR A 50 14.30 -35.58 -4.81
C TYR A 50 14.60 -37.01 -4.33
N VAL A 51 13.61 -37.90 -4.36
CA VAL A 51 13.78 -39.32 -4.01
C VAL A 51 14.78 -40.01 -4.94
N SER A 52 14.74 -39.71 -6.24
CA SER A 52 15.70 -40.26 -7.22
C SER A 52 17.14 -39.81 -6.95
N ALA A 53 17.33 -38.58 -6.48
CA ALA A 53 18.64 -38.08 -6.06
C ALA A 53 19.10 -38.78 -4.76
N SER A 54 18.20 -38.99 -3.80
CA SER A 54 18.50 -39.67 -2.53
C SER A 54 18.73 -41.17 -2.66
N THR A 55 18.20 -41.82 -3.70
CA THR A 55 18.42 -43.27 -3.94
C THR A 55 19.82 -43.54 -4.51
N SER A 56 20.55 -42.51 -4.97
CA SER A 56 21.96 -42.63 -5.37
C SER A 56 22.94 -42.67 -4.19
N SER A 57 22.47 -42.44 -2.96
CA SER A 57 23.29 -42.45 -1.75
C SER A 57 22.70 -43.39 -0.69
N VAL A 58 22.73 -44.69 -0.97
CA VAL A 58 22.55 -45.72 0.07
C VAL A 58 23.93 -46.23 0.47
N SER A 59 24.46 -45.71 1.57
CA SER A 59 25.38 -46.46 2.43
C SER A 59 25.09 -46.09 3.89
N LEU A 60 24.50 -47.08 4.57
CA LEU A 60 24.37 -47.37 5.99
C LEU A 60 25.03 -46.40 6.99
N GLN A 61 24.28 -45.93 7.99
CA GLN A 61 24.31 -46.45 9.37
C GLN A 61 23.34 -45.71 10.30
N GLU A 62 22.67 -46.49 11.14
CA GLU A 62 21.82 -46.09 12.27
C GLU A 62 22.66 -45.58 13.46
N GLU A 63 22.13 -44.65 14.26
CA GLU A 63 21.79 -44.83 15.68
C GLU A 63 21.70 -43.50 16.46
N SER A 64 20.66 -43.43 17.30
CA SER A 64 20.52 -42.71 18.57
C SER A 64 20.36 -41.17 18.65
N SER A 65 19.22 -40.77 19.21
CA SER A 65 19.02 -39.49 19.94
C SER A 65 19.67 -39.55 21.33
N PRO A 66 19.95 -38.40 21.99
CA PRO A 66 19.06 -38.02 23.10
C PRO A 66 18.84 -36.51 23.31
N ARG A 67 17.72 -36.17 23.96
CA ARG A 67 17.42 -34.88 24.60
C ARG A 67 18.30 -34.68 25.85
N ARG A 68 18.62 -33.43 26.25
CA ARG A 68 18.34 -32.79 27.58
C ARG A 68 19.33 -31.66 28.00
N SER A 69 18.73 -30.54 28.45
CA SER A 69 19.05 -29.55 29.53
C SER A 69 20.27 -28.60 29.57
N GLU A 70 19.91 -27.36 29.95
CA GLU A 70 20.46 -26.46 31.00
C GLU A 70 21.80 -25.74 30.81
N ASN A 71 21.67 -24.41 30.61
CA ASN A 71 22.32 -23.27 31.26
C ASN A 71 23.63 -23.50 32.04
N MET A 72 24.67 -22.74 31.69
CA MET A 72 25.70 -22.10 32.55
C MET A 72 26.40 -21.06 31.64
N ASP A 73 26.33 -19.77 31.92
CA ASP A 73 27.15 -19.00 32.88
C ASP A 73 28.33 -18.32 32.17
N SER A 74 28.41 -17.00 32.29
CA SER A 74 29.59 -16.24 31.89
C SER A 74 29.81 -15.13 32.91
N GLU A 75 30.77 -15.42 33.78
CA GLU A 75 31.40 -14.57 34.77
C GLU A 75 31.83 -13.19 34.24
N ASP A 76 31.69 -12.24 35.15
CA ASP A 76 31.98 -10.82 35.11
C ASP A 76 33.47 -10.58 35.39
N PHE A 77 34.13 -9.62 34.72
CA PHE A 77 35.13 -8.77 35.38
C PHE A 77 35.31 -7.44 34.61
N PRO A 78 35.48 -6.31 35.34
CA PRO A 78 35.34 -4.95 34.82
C PRO A 78 36.68 -4.31 34.46
N THR A 79 36.69 -3.30 33.58
CA THR A 79 37.85 -2.40 33.45
C THR A 79 37.42 -0.98 33.10
N LEU A 80 37.59 -0.13 34.11
CA LEU A 80 37.96 1.29 34.12
C LEU A 80 37.16 2.28 33.26
N ILE A 81 36.26 2.95 33.99
CA ILE A 81 35.76 4.29 33.70
C ILE A 81 36.95 5.26 33.71
N GLU A 82 37.30 5.81 32.55
CA GLU A 82 38.00 7.08 32.45
C GLU A 82 36.97 8.12 32.00
N SER A 83 36.53 8.91 32.97
CA SER A 83 35.59 10.02 32.81
C SER A 83 36.21 11.10 31.91
N SER A 84 35.79 11.16 30.65
CA SER A 84 35.98 12.36 29.84
C SER A 84 34.86 13.35 30.14
N GLU A 85 35.27 14.59 30.38
CA GLU A 85 34.43 15.73 30.77
C GLU A 85 33.25 15.96 29.81
N PRO A 86 32.12 16.53 30.28
CA PRO A 86 30.98 16.87 29.44
C PRO A 86 31.36 18.03 28.52
N GLY A 87 31.99 17.71 27.39
CA GLY A 87 32.25 18.64 26.31
C GLY A 87 30.93 19.25 25.87
N ALA A 88 30.86 20.59 25.86
CA ALA A 88 29.70 21.36 25.48
C ALA A 88 28.99 20.72 24.28
N ASN A 89 27.78 20.20 24.50
CA ASN A 89 26.93 19.66 23.47
C ASN A 89 26.67 20.82 22.49
N LYS A 90 27.46 20.91 21.41
CA LYS A 90 27.11 21.76 20.29
C LYS A 90 25.75 21.26 19.86
N SER A 91 24.70 22.02 20.14
CA SER A 91 23.40 21.79 19.55
C SER A 91 23.61 21.98 18.06
N VAL A 92 23.88 20.88 17.35
CA VAL A 92 23.92 20.87 15.90
C VAL A 92 22.54 21.32 15.48
N THR A 93 22.46 22.55 14.98
CA THR A 93 21.25 23.09 14.40
C THR A 93 20.94 22.23 13.19
N ARG A 94 20.02 21.27 13.36
CA ARG A 94 19.58 20.39 12.28
C ARG A 94 19.07 21.27 11.15
N LYS A 95 19.62 21.08 9.95
CA LYS A 95 19.20 21.84 8.78
C LYS A 95 17.80 21.41 8.40
N ASP A 96 16.93 22.38 8.15
CA ASP A 96 15.59 22.11 7.65
C ASP A 96 15.68 21.55 6.23
N PHE A 97 15.49 20.24 6.12
CA PHE A 97 15.47 19.50 4.86
C PHE A 97 14.12 19.62 4.13
N ILE A 98 13.23 20.49 4.60
CA ILE A 98 11.91 20.74 4.01
C ILE A 98 12.09 21.60 2.75
N ILE A 99 12.67 21.00 1.71
CA ILE A 99 12.78 21.61 0.40
C ILE A 99 11.42 21.42 -0.31
N PRO A 100 10.73 22.49 -0.74
CA PRO A 100 9.44 22.40 -1.41
C PRO A 100 9.40 21.46 -2.61
N MET A 101 10.55 21.25 -3.26
CA MET A 101 10.69 20.40 -4.45
C MET A 101 10.99 18.93 -4.14
N LEU A 102 11.46 18.62 -2.92
CA LEU A 102 11.85 17.26 -2.59
C LEU A 102 10.65 16.32 -2.47
N VAL A 103 9.63 16.70 -1.68
CA VAL A 103 8.44 15.84 -1.51
C VAL A 103 7.76 15.54 -2.85
N PRO A 104 7.49 16.53 -3.72
CA PRO A 104 6.97 16.27 -5.06
C PRO A 104 7.87 15.36 -5.90
N ALA A 105 9.19 15.46 -5.80
CA ALA A 105 10.12 14.59 -6.52
C ALA A 105 10.04 13.15 -6.01
N LEU A 106 10.05 12.95 -4.69
CA LEU A 106 9.93 11.62 -4.09
C LEU A 106 8.59 10.95 -4.44
N ASP A 107 7.50 11.73 -4.48
CA ASP A 107 6.16 11.24 -4.82
C ASP A 107 6.05 10.88 -6.32
N ARG A 108 6.65 11.68 -7.21
CA ARG A 108 6.71 11.38 -8.65
C ARG A 108 7.53 10.13 -8.97
N CYS A 109 8.55 9.86 -8.17
CA CYS A 109 9.35 8.65 -8.28
C CYS A 109 8.72 7.45 -7.55
N GLU A 110 7.50 7.60 -7.01
CA GLU A 110 6.76 6.56 -6.28
C GLU A 110 7.56 5.93 -5.13
N LEU A 111 8.46 6.70 -4.50
CA LEU A 111 9.37 6.16 -3.50
C LEU A 111 8.66 5.87 -2.19
N SER A 112 8.86 4.66 -1.67
CA SER A 112 8.45 4.33 -0.31
C SER A 112 9.22 5.19 0.70
N THR A 113 8.75 5.29 1.95
CA THR A 113 9.50 5.99 3.00
C THR A 113 10.92 5.42 3.14
N ARG A 114 11.08 4.09 3.03
CA ARG A 114 12.37 3.43 3.16
C ARG A 114 13.30 3.79 2.00
N ASP A 115 12.79 3.73 0.78
CA ASP A 115 13.58 4.05 -0.41
C ASP A 115 13.95 5.52 -0.41
N SER A 116 13.06 6.39 0.08
CA SER A 116 13.37 7.81 0.26
C SER A 116 14.55 8.01 1.21
N VAL A 117 14.55 7.37 2.38
CA VAL A 117 15.71 7.43 3.31
C VAL A 117 16.98 6.98 2.59
N PHE A 118 16.95 5.81 1.97
CA PHE A 118 18.11 5.20 1.33
C PHE A 118 18.70 6.07 0.20
N ASN A 119 17.84 6.60 -0.68
CA ASN A 119 18.28 7.48 -1.77
C ASN A 119 18.85 8.80 -1.24
N LEU A 120 18.23 9.37 -0.20
CA LEU A 120 18.69 10.62 0.39
C LEU A 120 20.03 10.45 1.11
N GLU A 121 20.18 9.38 1.87
CA GLU A 121 21.42 9.02 2.56
C GLU A 121 22.57 8.84 1.56
N GLY A 122 22.37 8.03 0.51
CA GLY A 122 23.38 7.84 -0.54
C GLY A 122 23.71 9.12 -1.32
N THR A 123 22.73 10.00 -1.52
CA THR A 123 22.96 11.30 -2.18
C THR A 123 23.81 12.22 -1.29
N ILE A 124 23.54 12.26 0.01
CA ILE A 124 24.24 13.11 0.98
C ILE A 124 25.68 12.64 1.19
N ASP A 125 25.89 11.32 1.25
CA ASP A 125 27.21 10.70 1.30
C ASP A 125 28.03 11.02 0.03
N ALA A 126 27.41 10.88 -1.15
CA ALA A 126 28.04 11.23 -2.43
C ALA A 126 28.40 12.74 -2.55
N LEU A 127 27.66 13.60 -1.87
CA LEU A 127 27.92 15.04 -1.79
C LEU A 127 28.94 15.41 -0.69
N GLY A 128 29.46 14.43 0.08
CA GLY A 128 30.40 14.65 1.17
C GLY A 128 29.81 15.43 2.35
N CYS A 129 28.48 15.43 2.48
CA CYS A 129 27.78 16.12 3.56
C CYS A 129 27.61 15.20 4.77
N ASN A 130 27.63 15.75 5.98
CA ASN A 130 27.39 14.96 7.18
C ASN A 130 25.90 14.57 7.28
N ILE A 131 25.62 13.28 7.40
CA ILE A 131 24.28 12.69 7.52
C ILE A 131 23.54 13.21 8.77
N ASP A 132 24.26 13.40 9.88
CA ASP A 132 23.68 13.82 11.18
C ASP A 132 23.14 15.26 11.17
N GLU A 133 23.56 16.06 10.18
CA GLU A 133 23.06 17.42 10.01
C GLU A 133 21.61 17.46 9.48
N PHE A 134 21.13 16.35 8.90
CA PHE A 134 19.84 16.28 8.24
C PHE A 134 18.85 15.37 8.98
N PRO A 135 17.57 15.74 9.08
CA PRO A 135 16.53 14.90 9.67
C PRO A 135 16.09 13.77 8.71
N ILE A 136 16.98 12.86 8.29
CA ILE A 136 16.71 11.76 7.32
C ILE A 136 16.19 10.49 8.02
N SER A 137 15.42 10.64 9.10
CA SER A 137 14.80 9.47 9.73
C SER A 137 13.50 9.08 9.00
N LYS A 138 13.08 7.82 9.11
CA LYS A 138 11.79 7.37 8.56
C LYS A 138 10.61 8.22 9.06
N SER A 139 10.59 8.52 10.36
CA SER A 139 9.53 9.32 10.99
C SER A 139 9.58 10.77 10.51
N SER A 140 10.77 11.35 10.36
CA SER A 140 10.95 12.69 9.81
C SER A 140 10.38 12.80 8.39
N ILE A 141 10.74 11.87 7.50
CA ILE A 141 10.25 11.87 6.11
C ILE A 141 8.74 11.67 6.05
N GLN A 142 8.18 10.77 6.88
CA GLN A 142 6.74 10.58 6.97
C GLN A 142 6.02 11.86 7.41
N ARG A 143 6.53 12.52 8.47
CA ARG A 143 5.96 13.77 8.97
C ARG A 143 6.00 14.87 7.91
N ILE A 144 7.15 15.07 7.27
CA ILE A 144 7.34 16.10 6.23
C ILE A 144 6.39 15.84 5.03
N ARG A 145 6.24 14.58 4.60
CA ARG A 145 5.27 14.21 3.56
C ARG A 145 3.84 14.52 3.98
N ALA A 146 3.45 14.14 5.20
CA ALA A 146 2.10 14.40 5.72
C ALA A 146 1.80 15.91 5.81
N GLU A 147 2.76 16.71 6.29
CA GLU A 147 2.67 18.16 6.35
C GLU A 147 2.49 18.77 4.96
N LYS A 148 3.29 18.35 3.96
CA LYS A 148 3.18 18.84 2.58
C LYS A 148 1.88 18.41 1.90
N LEU A 149 1.38 17.22 2.18
CA LEU A 149 0.07 16.78 1.70
C LEU A 149 -1.07 17.61 2.32
N LYS A 150 -0.96 17.94 3.61
CA LYS A 150 -1.92 18.82 4.29
C LYS A 150 -1.92 20.22 3.68
N GLU A 151 -0.75 20.82 3.52
CA GLU A 151 -0.56 22.13 2.88
C GLU A 151 -1.16 22.13 1.45
N ARG A 152 -0.92 21.07 0.67
CA ARG A 152 -1.49 20.92 -0.66
C ARG A 152 -3.02 20.84 -0.64
N ALA A 153 -3.59 20.09 0.29
CA ALA A 153 -5.05 19.98 0.44
C ALA A 153 -5.68 21.32 0.81
N GLU A 154 -5.06 22.08 1.72
CA GLU A 154 -5.49 23.43 2.10
C GLU A 154 -5.44 24.39 0.90
N ASN A 155 -4.36 24.36 0.11
CA ASN A 155 -4.23 25.18 -1.09
C ASN A 155 -5.31 24.86 -2.13
N ILE A 156 -5.65 23.58 -2.35
CA ILE A 156 -6.74 23.17 -3.24
C ILE A 156 -8.08 23.72 -2.75
N LYS A 157 -8.31 23.68 -1.44
CA LYS A 157 -9.54 24.16 -0.81
C LYS A 157 -9.70 25.67 -0.93
N ILE A 158 -8.63 26.43 -0.72
CA ILE A 158 -8.61 27.89 -0.90
C ILE A 158 -8.86 28.25 -2.38
N ASP A 159 -8.17 27.57 -3.29
CA ASP A 159 -8.33 27.77 -4.73
C ASP A 159 -9.77 27.49 -5.21
N PHE A 160 -10.40 26.45 -4.64
CA PHE A 160 -11.80 26.13 -4.88
C PHE A 160 -12.74 27.25 -4.40
N GLN A 161 -12.58 27.71 -3.16
CA GLN A 161 -13.42 28.78 -2.57
C GLN A 161 -13.32 30.10 -3.33
N TYR A 162 -12.15 30.42 -3.88
CA TYR A 162 -11.98 31.62 -4.70
C TYR A 162 -12.69 31.52 -6.05
N LYS A 163 -12.76 30.31 -6.64
CA LYS A 163 -13.28 30.08 -8.00
C LYS A 163 -14.78 29.84 -8.06
N VAL A 164 -15.37 29.31 -6.99
CA VAL A 164 -16.79 29.00 -6.91
C VAL A 164 -17.55 30.23 -6.44
N LEU A 165 -18.33 30.85 -7.33
CA LEU A 165 -18.99 32.13 -7.03
C LEU A 165 -20.51 32.05 -6.79
N ASP A 166 -21.18 30.91 -7.05
CA ASP A 166 -22.65 30.89 -6.81
C ASP A 166 -23.26 29.49 -6.62
N VAL A 167 -23.20 28.62 -7.63
CA VAL A 167 -23.89 27.32 -7.61
C VAL A 167 -22.93 26.17 -7.89
N VAL A 168 -23.04 25.11 -7.08
CA VAL A 168 -22.27 23.88 -7.22
C VAL A 168 -23.21 22.69 -7.25
N THR A 169 -22.96 21.75 -8.15
CA THR A 169 -23.66 20.45 -8.15
C THR A 169 -22.79 19.42 -7.42
N LEU A 170 -23.38 18.72 -6.45
CA LEU A 170 -22.75 17.62 -5.74
C LEU A 170 -23.12 16.29 -6.40
N HIS A 171 -22.11 15.48 -6.65
CA HIS A 171 -22.22 14.11 -7.14
C HIS A 171 -21.61 13.18 -6.11
N TRP A 172 -22.29 12.10 -5.78
CA TRP A 172 -21.77 11.08 -4.88
C TRP A 172 -22.25 9.70 -5.32
N ASP A 173 -21.42 8.71 -5.05
CA ASP A 173 -21.73 7.29 -5.29
C ASP A 173 -20.94 6.45 -4.29
N ASP A 174 -21.48 5.33 -3.82
CA ASP A 174 -20.74 4.43 -2.94
C ASP A 174 -19.88 3.44 -3.75
N LYS A 175 -18.74 3.06 -3.17
CA LYS A 175 -17.81 2.14 -3.81
C LYS A 175 -17.08 1.29 -2.78
N LEU A 176 -17.11 -0.02 -2.96
CA LEU A 176 -16.32 -0.95 -2.17
C LEU A 176 -14.85 -0.92 -2.64
N LEU A 177 -13.95 -0.43 -1.78
CA LEU A 177 -12.52 -0.38 -2.02
C LEU A 177 -11.76 -1.30 -1.05
N PRO A 178 -10.57 -1.81 -1.42
CA PRO A 178 -9.71 -2.53 -0.48
C PRO A 178 -9.37 -1.66 0.74
N ALA A 179 -9.47 -2.24 1.93
CA ALA A 179 -9.09 -1.54 3.15
C ALA A 179 -7.59 -1.28 3.20
N LEU A 180 -7.19 -0.10 3.67
CA LEU A 180 -5.77 0.23 3.88
C LEU A 180 -5.15 -0.55 5.05
N SER A 181 -5.97 -0.97 6.02
CA SER A 181 -5.54 -1.63 7.25
C SER A 181 -5.35 -3.15 7.10
N ALA A 182 -6.14 -3.81 6.25
CA ALA A 182 -6.12 -5.25 6.11
C ALA A 182 -6.29 -5.67 4.64
N ARG A 183 -5.30 -6.41 4.12
CA ARG A 183 -5.20 -6.84 2.72
C ARG A 183 -6.41 -7.64 2.19
N LYS A 184 -7.30 -8.12 3.06
CA LYS A 184 -8.45 -8.97 2.69
C LYS A 184 -9.81 -8.35 3.00
N SER A 185 -9.89 -7.22 3.69
CA SER A 185 -11.17 -6.56 3.92
C SER A 185 -11.44 -5.52 2.84
N ARG A 186 -12.73 -5.33 2.55
CA ARG A 186 -13.22 -4.21 1.75
C ARG A 186 -13.91 -3.24 2.69
N GLU A 187 -13.78 -1.96 2.39
CA GLU A 187 -14.45 -0.89 3.08
C GLU A 187 -15.28 -0.13 2.06
N GLU A 188 -16.47 0.28 2.49
CA GLU A 188 -17.32 1.17 1.72
C GLU A 188 -16.75 2.58 1.78
N ARG A 189 -16.47 3.12 0.61
CA ARG A 189 -15.90 4.45 0.41
C ARG A 189 -16.87 5.24 -0.43
N PHE A 190 -17.13 6.46 0.00
CA PHE A 190 -18.19 7.28 -0.57
C PHE A 190 -17.59 8.55 -1.16
N PRO A 191 -17.04 8.49 -2.39
CA PRO A 191 -16.53 9.67 -3.07
C PRO A 191 -17.62 10.74 -3.25
N ILE A 192 -17.30 11.95 -2.83
CA ILE A 192 -18.12 13.15 -3.02
C ILE A 192 -17.34 14.08 -3.94
N VAL A 193 -17.91 14.38 -5.09
CA VAL A 193 -17.36 15.21 -6.15
C VAL A 193 -18.26 16.42 -6.34
N THR A 194 -17.68 17.57 -6.62
CA THR A 194 -18.43 18.75 -7.04
C THR A 194 -18.12 19.13 -8.46
N SER A 195 -19.15 19.60 -9.14
CA SER A 195 -19.08 20.17 -10.47
C SER A 195 -19.46 21.64 -10.41
N TYR A 196 -18.60 22.51 -10.95
CA TYR A 196 -18.86 23.94 -11.11
C TYR A 196 -18.29 24.42 -12.45
N GLY A 197 -19.12 25.06 -13.26
CA GLY A 197 -18.75 25.38 -14.66
C GLY A 197 -18.39 24.11 -15.44
N LEU A 198 -17.15 24.04 -15.94
CA LEU A 198 -16.59 22.88 -16.68
C LEU A 198 -15.52 22.14 -15.86
N LYS A 199 -15.52 22.29 -14.53
CA LYS A 199 -14.53 21.68 -13.64
C LYS A 199 -15.20 20.76 -12.64
N GLU A 200 -14.51 19.66 -12.37
CA GLU A 200 -14.86 18.70 -11.33
C GLU A 200 -13.78 18.74 -10.23
N GLN A 201 -14.20 18.65 -8.98
CA GLN A 201 -13.32 18.63 -7.82
C GLN A 201 -13.74 17.52 -6.86
N LEU A 202 -12.81 16.62 -6.52
CA LEU A 202 -13.02 15.65 -5.45
C LEU A 202 -12.87 16.36 -4.10
N ILE A 203 -13.87 16.18 -3.24
CA ILE A 203 -13.97 16.87 -1.95
C ILE A 203 -13.60 15.96 -0.81
N ALA A 204 -14.19 14.77 -0.80
CA ALA A 204 -13.98 13.82 0.27
C ALA A 204 -14.22 12.39 -0.23
N VAL A 205 -13.58 11.43 0.45
CA VAL A 205 -13.82 10.00 0.27
C VAL A 205 -13.98 9.35 1.65
N PRO A 206 -15.03 9.74 2.41
CA PRO A 206 -15.29 9.16 3.72
C PRO A 206 -15.45 7.65 3.64
N LYS A 207 -14.98 6.97 4.69
CA LYS A 207 -15.35 5.59 4.96
C LYS A 207 -16.77 5.60 5.53
N LEU A 208 -17.64 4.74 5.00
CA LEU A 208 -18.95 4.48 5.58
C LEU A 208 -18.93 3.14 6.31
N ASP A 209 -19.61 3.09 7.46
CA ASP A 209 -19.83 1.84 8.18
C ASP A 209 -20.95 1.00 7.54
N ASN A 210 -21.89 1.67 6.87
CA ASN A 210 -22.97 1.08 6.07
C ASN A 210 -23.43 2.11 5.00
N SER A 211 -24.10 1.65 3.93
CA SER A 211 -24.62 2.49 2.82
C SER A 211 -26.04 3.01 3.06
N THR A 212 -26.46 3.12 4.31
CA THR A 212 -27.75 3.70 4.67
C THR A 212 -27.82 5.17 4.21
N GLY A 213 -29.00 5.58 3.72
CA GLY A 213 -29.22 6.95 3.24
C GLY A 213 -28.95 8.02 4.30
N LYS A 214 -29.09 7.69 5.60
CA LYS A 214 -28.78 8.59 6.72
C LYS A 214 -27.27 8.83 6.82
N GLU A 215 -26.47 7.76 6.82
CA GLU A 215 -25.02 7.82 6.87
C GLU A 215 -24.46 8.54 5.64
N GLN A 216 -25.01 8.28 4.46
CA GLN A 216 -24.68 8.99 3.22
C GLN A 216 -24.98 10.49 3.33
N ALA A 217 -26.21 10.87 3.72
CA ALA A 217 -26.59 12.27 3.88
C ALA A 217 -25.71 12.99 4.92
N GLN A 218 -25.38 12.32 6.03
CA GLN A 218 -24.49 12.87 7.05
C GLN A 218 -23.05 13.06 6.53
N ALA A 219 -22.55 12.15 5.69
CA ALA A 219 -21.25 12.28 5.05
C ALA A 219 -21.20 13.46 4.09
N VAL A 220 -22.24 13.64 3.26
CA VAL A 220 -22.37 14.82 2.38
C VAL A 220 -22.42 16.09 3.21
N TRP A 221 -23.28 16.16 4.23
CA TRP A 221 -23.39 17.33 5.10
C TRP A 221 -22.07 17.71 5.77
N LYS A 222 -21.32 16.74 6.31
CA LYS A 222 -20.00 16.98 6.92
C LYS A 222 -18.98 17.48 5.89
N ALA A 223 -18.93 16.86 4.72
CA ALA A 223 -18.05 17.31 3.64
C ALA A 223 -18.38 18.74 3.23
N SER A 224 -19.68 19.08 3.23
CA SER A 224 -20.11 20.41 2.86
C SER A 224 -19.69 21.49 3.85
N LEU A 225 -19.85 21.21 5.15
CA LEU A 225 -19.38 22.10 6.22
C LEU A 225 -17.85 22.28 6.19
N ASP A 226 -17.11 21.20 5.93
CA ASP A 226 -15.66 21.29 5.85
C ASP A 226 -15.25 22.23 4.71
N TRP A 227 -15.84 22.08 3.53
CA TRP A 227 -15.50 22.87 2.35
C TRP A 227 -16.13 24.27 2.30
N LYS A 228 -17.02 24.57 3.25
CA LYS A 228 -17.74 25.84 3.38
C LYS A 228 -18.57 26.17 2.14
N PHE A 229 -19.40 25.21 1.71
CA PHE A 229 -20.57 25.57 0.90
C PHE A 229 -21.55 26.42 1.69
#